data_AF-A0A3N3DUL9-F1
#
_entry.id   AF-A0A3N3DUL9-F1
#
_cell.length_a   1.000
_cell.length_b   1.000
_cell.length_c   1.000
_cell.angle_alpha   90.00
_cell.angle_beta   90.00
_cell.angle_gamma   90.00
#
_symmetry.space_group_name_H-M   'P 1'
#
loop_
_entity.id
_entity.type
_entity.pdbx_description
1 polymer ?
#
loop_
_entity_poly.entity_id
_entity_poly.type
_entity_poly.pdbx_seq_one_letter_code
_entity_poly.pdbx_strand_id
1 'polypeptide(L)'
;MTAVDRSRYSYFVDFWSNSHGVTAIQEYLLTQQHDARLLATQSTHAPTQTLREDKADSERVYIVRTALGETAKAPASMHVAENNRHLIELLDSPRASTLIFSCSSQEDVQQLAIECYQLRVKSGPQLKIIIRETQQCLRYADEKYLLRAGVNLIAPVQVPSMRFMTQVEAIQGQLLTRAIPDTLDALVKYDLSFGSKGYLRGKEFTRYCNDVISTSAQSKVNFALVKLNLLPGMQAEECLRLCHIKRDGDVVTATQKALYILFSAVRHNDIDVALNNIFEFPIRDLFHSTRTFETQYDIDSELKYIIGDEVLISNEVTSLATETQIFSGHTPTTTEVPALYAVKKPIALKGSL
;
A
#
# COMPACT_ATOMS: atom_id res chain seq x y z
N MET A 1 -34.26 24.60 18.68
CA MET A 1 -34.23 24.30 20.12
C MET A 1 -34.96 22.99 20.33
N THR A 2 -34.31 22.02 20.96
CA THR A 2 -34.84 20.65 21.13
C THR A 2 -34.94 20.36 22.62
N ALA A 3 -36.07 19.84 23.10
CA ALA A 3 -36.21 19.50 24.52
C ALA A 3 -35.33 18.29 24.86
N VAL A 4 -34.50 18.41 25.89
CA VAL A 4 -33.68 17.32 26.44
C VAL A 4 -34.45 16.62 27.56
N ASP A 5 -35.13 17.39 28.41
CA ASP A 5 -36.14 16.91 29.36
C ASP A 5 -37.13 18.03 29.74
N ARG A 6 -37.92 17.84 30.80
CA ARG A 6 -38.96 18.78 31.26
C ARG A 6 -38.44 20.16 31.66
N SER A 7 -37.15 20.30 31.93
CA SER A 7 -36.53 21.52 32.45
C SER A 7 -35.28 21.94 31.68
N ARG A 8 -34.86 21.15 30.68
CA ARG A 8 -33.64 21.38 29.91
C ARG A 8 -33.90 21.32 28.41
N TYR A 9 -33.33 22.26 27.69
CA TYR A 9 -33.42 22.37 26.22
C TYR A 9 -32.04 22.50 25.62
N SER A 10 -31.79 21.82 24.50
CA SER A 10 -30.63 22.04 23.65
C SER A 10 -30.92 23.19 22.69
N TYR A 11 -30.05 24.19 22.67
CA TYR A 11 -30.08 25.32 21.78
C TYR A 11 -28.83 25.33 20.91
N PHE A 12 -29.04 24.98 19.64
CA PHE A 12 -28.00 24.95 18.63
C PHE A 12 -27.97 26.26 17.85
N VAL A 13 -26.81 26.92 17.85
CA VAL A 13 -26.51 28.09 17.04
C VAL A 13 -25.73 27.62 15.82
N ASP A 14 -26.39 27.61 14.67
CA ASP A 14 -25.77 27.23 13.40
C ASP A 14 -24.73 28.26 12.97
N PHE A 15 -25.15 29.54 12.90
CA PHE A 15 -24.28 30.65 12.51
C PHE A 15 -24.71 31.97 13.16
N TRP A 16 -23.74 32.73 13.67
CA TRP A 16 -23.91 34.07 14.23
C TRP A 16 -22.68 34.93 13.90
N SER A 17 -22.90 36.16 13.42
CA SER A 17 -21.83 37.10 13.08
C SER A 17 -22.18 38.49 13.59
N ASN A 18 -21.21 39.16 14.21
CA ASN A 18 -21.33 40.56 14.61
C ASN A 18 -19.98 41.29 14.48
N SER A 19 -19.94 42.57 14.86
CA SER A 19 -18.72 43.39 14.81
C SER A 19 -17.57 42.90 15.70
N HIS A 20 -17.82 41.91 16.57
CA HIS A 20 -16.85 41.33 17.50
C HIS A 20 -16.35 39.95 17.05
N GLY A 21 -16.88 39.41 15.94
CA GLY A 21 -16.42 38.16 15.34
C GLY A 21 -17.54 37.24 14.87
N VAL A 22 -17.14 36.02 14.51
CA VAL A 22 -18.04 34.98 14.00
C VAL A 22 -18.06 33.80 14.96
N THR A 23 -19.27 33.36 15.33
CA THR A 23 -19.51 32.17 16.14
C THR A 23 -20.44 31.24 15.37
N ALA A 24 -20.07 29.98 15.21
CA ALA A 24 -20.85 28.99 14.46
C ALA A 24 -20.76 27.64 15.16
N ILE A 25 -21.81 26.83 15.00
CA ILE A 25 -21.92 25.45 15.52
C ILE A 25 -21.61 25.45 17.02
N GLN A 26 -22.41 26.20 17.79
CA GLN A 26 -22.34 26.19 19.25
C GLN A 26 -23.60 25.56 19.82
N GLU A 27 -23.45 24.62 20.74
CA GLU A 27 -24.57 24.03 21.46
C GLU A 27 -24.57 24.52 22.90
N TYR A 28 -25.70 25.08 23.31
CA TYR A 28 -25.96 25.51 24.68
C TYR A 28 -27.02 24.60 25.30
N LEU A 29 -26.76 24.17 26.52
CA LEU A 29 -27.78 23.58 27.36
C LEU A 29 -28.49 24.71 28.12
N LEU A 30 -29.75 24.94 27.76
CA LEU A 30 -30.63 25.87 28.46
C LEU A 30 -31.31 25.13 29.60
N THR A 31 -31.00 25.50 30.85
CA THR A 31 -31.64 24.92 32.04
C THR A 31 -32.61 25.93 32.64
N GLN A 32 -33.87 25.52 32.80
CA GLN A 32 -34.90 26.34 33.43
C GLN A 32 -34.63 26.49 34.92
N GLN A 33 -34.50 27.73 35.37
CA GLN A 33 -34.35 28.11 36.77
C GLN A 33 -35.73 28.28 37.42
N HIS A 34 -35.76 28.29 38.75
CA HIS A 34 -36.99 28.39 39.56
C HIS A 34 -37.80 29.68 39.30
N ASP A 35 -37.19 30.71 38.70
CA ASP A 35 -37.80 32.00 38.36
C ASP A 35 -38.25 32.10 36.88
N ALA A 36 -38.41 30.97 36.20
CA ALA A 36 -38.75 30.85 34.78
C ALA A 36 -37.70 31.46 33.81
N ARG A 37 -36.48 31.77 34.27
CA ARG A 37 -35.36 32.12 33.39
C ARG A 37 -34.66 30.87 32.86
N LEU A 38 -34.03 30.99 31.70
CA LEU A 38 -33.18 29.95 31.13
C LEU A 38 -31.71 30.33 31.34
N LEU A 39 -30.97 29.50 32.07
CA LEU A 39 -29.53 29.63 32.17
C LEU A 39 -28.89 28.86 31.01
N ALA A 40 -28.19 29.56 30.12
CA ALA A 40 -27.44 28.95 29.04
C ALA A 40 -26.04 28.55 29.54
N THR A 41 -25.78 27.24 29.59
CA THR A 41 -24.44 26.72 29.84
C THR A 41 -23.90 26.16 28.54
N GLN A 42 -22.75 26.64 28.09
CA GLN A 42 -22.11 26.10 26.89
C GLN A 42 -21.79 24.62 27.14
N SER A 43 -22.27 23.74 26.26
CA SER A 43 -21.97 22.31 26.36
C SER A 43 -20.48 22.12 26.07
N THR A 44 -19.65 22.11 27.11
CA THR A 44 -18.24 21.76 27.02
C THR A 44 -18.14 20.25 26.90
N HIS A 45 -18.44 19.73 25.71
CA HIS A 45 -17.87 18.46 25.33
C HIS A 45 -16.36 18.61 25.47
N ALA A 46 -15.73 17.71 26.23
CA ALA A 46 -14.28 17.54 26.26
C ALA A 46 -13.75 17.62 24.83
N PRO A 47 -12.54 18.16 24.59
CA PRO A 47 -12.10 18.54 23.26
C PRO A 47 -11.88 17.29 22.39
N THR A 48 -12.95 16.74 21.85
CA THR A 48 -12.97 16.35 20.46
C THR A 48 -12.60 17.64 19.77
N GLN A 49 -11.36 17.77 19.30
CA GLN A 49 -11.03 18.79 18.32
C GLN A 49 -12.12 18.66 17.26
N THR A 50 -13.11 19.55 17.27
CA THR A 50 -14.02 19.72 16.16
C THR A 50 -13.13 20.31 15.09
N LEU A 51 -12.40 19.43 14.39
CA LEU A 51 -11.70 19.71 13.15
C LEU A 51 -12.82 20.11 12.19
N ARG A 52 -13.22 21.38 12.25
CA ARG A 52 -14.23 21.98 11.39
C ARG A 52 -13.79 21.72 9.96
N GLU A 53 -14.54 20.93 9.20
CA GLU A 53 -14.32 20.77 7.76
C GLU A 53 -14.28 22.15 7.12
N ASP A 54 -13.11 22.54 6.61
CA ASP A 54 -13.01 23.74 5.80
C ASP A 54 -13.64 23.44 4.44
N LYS A 55 -14.91 23.83 4.28
CA LYS A 55 -15.67 23.60 3.04
C LYS A 55 -15.17 24.45 1.85
N ALA A 56 -14.20 25.35 2.05
CA ALA A 56 -13.76 26.25 0.99
C ALA A 56 -13.20 25.52 -0.24
N ASP A 57 -12.57 24.36 -0.05
CA ASP A 57 -12.01 23.55 -1.12
C ASP A 57 -12.38 22.06 -1.05
N SER A 58 -13.36 21.66 -0.22
CA SER A 58 -13.72 20.24 -0.01
C SER A 58 -14.14 19.50 -1.27
N GLU A 59 -14.78 20.21 -2.20
CA GLU A 59 -15.27 19.67 -3.48
C GLU A 59 -14.19 19.67 -4.58
N ARG A 60 -13.00 20.26 -4.33
CA ARG A 60 -11.96 20.37 -5.36
C ARG A 60 -11.19 19.07 -5.46
N VAL A 61 -11.16 18.52 -6.67
CA VAL A 61 -10.36 17.33 -6.99
C VAL A 61 -9.28 17.71 -8.01
N TYR A 62 -8.04 17.39 -7.66
CA TYR A 62 -6.85 17.53 -8.51
C TYR A 62 -6.34 16.14 -8.85
N ILE A 63 -6.13 15.86 -10.13
CA ILE A 63 -5.76 14.52 -10.60
C ILE A 63 -4.69 14.59 -11.68
N VAL A 64 -3.70 13.71 -11.61
CA VAL A 64 -2.73 13.54 -12.69
C VAL A 64 -3.37 12.80 -13.87
N ARG A 65 -3.08 13.25 -15.09
CA ARG A 65 -3.65 12.72 -16.34
C ARG A 65 -3.55 11.20 -16.44
N THR A 66 -2.40 10.63 -16.10
CA THR A 66 -2.16 9.18 -16.12
C THR A 66 -3.04 8.41 -15.13
N ALA A 67 -3.49 9.03 -14.04
CA ALA A 67 -4.37 8.39 -13.05
C ALA A 67 -5.82 8.25 -13.53
N LEU A 68 -6.26 9.00 -14.56
CA LEU A 68 -7.59 8.84 -15.17
C LEU A 68 -7.68 7.55 -16.01
N GLY A 69 -6.55 7.12 -16.58
CA GLY A 69 -6.49 6.07 -17.60
C GLY A 69 -6.61 6.64 -19.02
N GLU A 70 -6.08 5.91 -20.01
CA GLU A 70 -5.87 6.42 -21.38
C GLU A 70 -7.15 6.85 -22.11
N THR A 71 -8.29 6.24 -21.78
CA THR A 71 -9.57 6.46 -22.48
C THR A 71 -10.57 7.30 -21.70
N ALA A 72 -10.26 7.64 -20.45
CA ALA A 72 -11.18 8.35 -19.57
C ALA A 72 -11.10 9.87 -19.79
N LYS A 73 -12.25 10.51 -19.97
CA LYS A 73 -12.35 11.97 -19.89
C LYS A 73 -12.56 12.38 -18.44
N ALA A 74 -11.77 13.33 -17.96
CA ALA A 74 -12.01 13.93 -16.65
C ALA A 74 -13.37 14.62 -16.61
N PRO A 75 -14.13 14.50 -15.52
CA PRO A 75 -15.28 15.36 -15.27
C PRO A 75 -14.86 16.84 -15.30
N ALA A 76 -15.75 17.72 -15.77
CA ALA A 76 -15.47 19.15 -15.89
C ALA A 76 -15.13 19.85 -14.54
N SER A 77 -15.50 19.22 -13.42
CA SER A 77 -15.21 19.70 -12.06
C SER A 77 -13.80 19.38 -11.57
N MET A 78 -13.03 18.53 -12.28
CA MET A 78 -11.69 18.13 -11.88
C MET A 78 -10.60 18.98 -12.54
N HIS A 79 -9.57 19.27 -11.76
CA HIS A 79 -8.36 19.94 -12.24
C HIS A 79 -7.34 18.87 -12.66
N VAL A 80 -7.04 18.78 -13.94
CA VAL A 80 -6.13 17.77 -14.48
C VAL A 80 -4.72 18.34 -14.59
N ALA A 81 -3.75 17.68 -13.97
CA ALA A 81 -2.34 17.98 -14.07
C ALA A 81 -1.64 16.99 -15.02
N GLU A 82 -0.55 17.41 -15.66
CA GLU A 82 0.20 16.56 -16.59
C GLU A 82 1.04 15.50 -15.88
N ASN A 83 1.56 15.81 -14.68
CA ASN A 83 2.37 14.92 -13.86
C ASN A 83 2.24 15.30 -12.37
N ASN A 84 2.82 14.48 -11.48
CA ASN A 84 2.78 14.68 -10.03
C ASN A 84 3.31 16.05 -9.61
N ARG A 85 4.39 16.52 -10.24
CA ARG A 85 5.01 17.82 -9.93
C ARG A 85 4.11 18.99 -10.32
N HIS A 86 3.55 18.97 -11.53
CA HIS A 86 2.59 19.98 -11.97
C HIS A 86 1.35 19.98 -11.07
N LEU A 87 0.89 18.82 -10.58
CA LEU A 87 -0.21 18.76 -9.62
C LEU A 87 0.12 19.60 -8.38
N ILE A 88 1.31 19.46 -7.81
CA ILE A 88 1.77 20.22 -6.65
C ILE A 88 1.88 21.72 -6.96
N GLU A 89 2.39 22.08 -8.14
CA GLU A 89 2.52 23.48 -8.58
C GLU A 89 1.16 24.19 -8.74
N LEU A 90 0.08 23.46 -9.02
CA LEU A 90 -1.28 24.00 -9.06
C LEU A 90 -1.86 24.30 -7.66
N LEU A 91 -1.22 23.81 -6.60
CA LEU A 91 -1.68 23.96 -5.23
C LEU A 91 -1.13 25.25 -4.61
N ASP A 92 -2.02 26.13 -4.17
CA ASP A 92 -1.64 27.29 -3.37
C ASP A 92 -1.60 26.91 -1.87
N SER A 93 -2.78 26.66 -1.30
CA SER A 93 -2.97 26.27 0.11
C SER A 93 -4.14 25.29 0.25
N PRO A 94 -3.99 24.03 -0.19
CA PRO A 94 -5.07 23.06 -0.11
C PRO A 94 -5.31 22.69 1.35
N ARG A 95 -6.57 22.55 1.77
CA ARG A 95 -6.95 22.23 3.16
C ARG A 95 -7.79 20.98 3.22
N ALA A 96 -8.87 20.96 2.45
CA ALA A 96 -9.78 19.84 2.31
C ALA A 96 -9.93 19.39 0.85
N SER A 97 -9.03 19.76 -0.06
CA SER A 97 -9.03 19.21 -1.43
C SER A 97 -8.78 17.70 -1.47
N THR A 98 -9.10 17.06 -2.60
CA THR A 98 -8.67 15.70 -2.95
C THR A 98 -7.55 15.76 -3.98
N LEU A 99 -6.41 15.16 -3.67
CA LEU A 99 -5.22 15.09 -4.52
C LEU A 99 -5.01 13.65 -4.97
N ILE A 100 -4.90 13.44 -6.28
CA ILE A 100 -4.74 12.11 -6.89
C ILE A 100 -3.45 12.08 -7.70
N PHE A 101 -2.43 11.47 -7.10
CA PHE A 101 -1.13 11.23 -7.71
C PHE A 101 -1.14 9.91 -8.49
N SER A 102 -0.19 9.77 -9.43
CA SER A 102 0.07 8.51 -10.12
C SER A 102 1.41 7.91 -9.72
N CYS A 103 1.50 6.59 -9.60
CA CYS A 103 2.76 5.87 -9.41
C CYS A 103 2.89 4.77 -10.47
N SER A 104 3.98 4.79 -11.23
CA SER A 104 4.27 3.85 -12.31
C SER A 104 5.59 3.10 -12.14
N SER A 105 6.43 3.51 -11.21
CA SER A 105 7.74 2.89 -10.96
C SER A 105 8.02 2.81 -9.46
N GLN A 106 8.88 1.86 -9.07
CA GLN A 106 9.30 1.72 -7.67
C GLN A 106 10.24 2.87 -7.25
N GLU A 107 11.00 3.44 -8.20
CA GLU A 107 11.94 4.54 -7.97
C GLU A 107 11.23 5.82 -7.52
N ASP A 108 9.97 6.02 -7.95
CA ASP A 108 9.18 7.19 -7.59
C ASP A 108 8.61 7.14 -6.15
N VAL A 109 8.57 5.95 -5.53
CA VAL A 109 7.87 5.72 -4.25
C VAL A 109 8.39 6.60 -3.15
N GLN A 110 9.72 6.70 -3.02
CA GLN A 110 10.34 7.51 -1.96
C GLN A 110 9.99 8.99 -2.10
N GLN A 111 10.14 9.54 -3.31
CA GLN A 111 9.84 10.94 -3.58
C GLN A 111 8.35 11.24 -3.36
N LEU A 112 7.46 10.37 -3.84
CA LEU A 112 6.02 10.46 -3.61
C LEU A 112 5.65 10.45 -2.13
N ALA A 113 6.28 9.57 -1.33
CA ALA A 113 6.06 9.52 0.11
C ALA A 113 6.43 10.86 0.78
N ILE A 114 7.60 11.42 0.44
CA ILE A 114 8.09 12.69 0.98
C ILE A 114 7.12 13.83 0.64
N GLU A 115 6.69 13.92 -0.62
CA GLU A 115 5.75 14.94 -1.08
C GLU A 115 4.39 14.83 -0.39
N CYS A 116 3.84 13.61 -0.30
CA CYS A 116 2.58 13.35 0.40
C CYS A 116 2.65 13.72 1.88
N TYR A 117 3.77 13.41 2.54
CA TYR A 117 4.00 13.77 3.93
C TYR A 117 4.07 15.28 4.14
N GLN A 118 4.82 15.99 3.31
CA GLN A 118 4.92 17.45 3.40
C GLN A 118 3.56 18.12 3.19
N LEU A 119 2.78 17.65 2.21
CA LEU A 119 1.40 18.10 1.99
C LEU A 119 0.53 17.82 3.23
N ARG A 120 0.62 16.61 3.79
CA ARG A 120 -0.15 16.24 4.98
C ARG A 120 0.19 17.12 6.19
N VAL A 121 1.47 17.37 6.44
CA VAL A 121 1.93 18.23 7.55
C VAL A 121 1.48 19.67 7.35
N LYS A 122 1.57 20.20 6.12
CA LYS A 122 1.17 21.58 5.80
C LYS A 122 -0.36 21.77 5.86
N SER A 123 -1.13 20.82 5.35
CA SER A 123 -2.58 20.96 5.11
C SER A 123 -3.47 20.32 6.18
N GLY A 124 -2.92 19.42 7.00
CA GLY A 124 -3.65 18.77 8.08
C GLY A 124 -4.52 17.59 7.62
N PRO A 125 -5.36 17.03 8.52
CA PRO A 125 -6.03 15.73 8.34
C PRO A 125 -7.20 15.74 7.34
N GLN A 126 -7.69 16.91 6.94
CA GLN A 126 -8.85 17.04 6.02
C GLN A 126 -8.47 16.83 4.56
N LEU A 127 -7.20 17.04 4.20
CA LEU A 127 -6.71 16.79 2.85
C LEU A 127 -6.89 15.30 2.52
N LYS A 128 -7.42 14.96 1.35
CA LYS A 128 -7.46 13.55 0.91
C LYS A 128 -6.37 13.34 -0.11
N ILE A 129 -5.45 12.44 0.18
CA ILE A 129 -4.35 12.09 -0.70
C ILE A 129 -4.57 10.66 -1.17
N ILE A 130 -4.66 10.49 -2.48
CA ILE A 130 -4.83 9.19 -3.14
C ILE A 130 -3.62 8.96 -4.04
N ILE A 131 -3.09 7.75 -4.02
CA ILE A 131 -2.11 7.29 -4.99
C ILE A 131 -2.78 6.27 -5.90
N ARG A 132 -2.81 6.57 -7.19
CA ARG A 132 -3.24 5.65 -8.23
C ARG A 132 -2.03 4.92 -8.80
N GLU A 133 -1.94 3.62 -8.55
CA GLU A 133 -0.97 2.77 -9.22
C GLU A 133 -1.38 2.60 -10.68
N THR A 134 -0.51 2.97 -11.63
CA THR A 134 -0.76 2.91 -13.07
C THR A 134 0.02 1.80 -13.77
N GLN A 135 1.03 1.24 -13.10
CA GLN A 135 1.79 0.04 -13.48
C GLN A 135 2.02 -0.79 -12.22
N GLN A 136 2.12 -2.12 -12.34
CA GLN A 136 2.39 -3.00 -11.20
C GLN A 136 3.81 -2.73 -10.64
N CYS A 137 3.92 -1.81 -9.69
CA CYS A 137 5.20 -1.36 -9.13
C CYS A 137 5.22 -1.30 -7.61
N LEU A 138 4.06 -1.12 -6.96
CA LEU A 138 3.98 -0.99 -5.51
C LEU A 138 4.06 -2.37 -4.84
N ARG A 139 5.01 -2.51 -3.93
CA ARG A 139 5.13 -3.67 -3.05
C ARG A 139 4.43 -3.44 -1.73
N TYR A 140 4.27 -4.49 -0.95
CA TYR A 140 3.65 -4.41 0.37
C TYR A 140 4.37 -3.41 1.31
N ALA A 141 5.71 -3.37 1.31
CA ALA A 141 6.47 -2.38 2.07
C ALA A 141 6.24 -0.95 1.56
N ASP A 142 6.24 -0.75 0.24
CA ASP A 142 6.00 0.56 -0.39
C ASP A 142 4.63 1.11 -0.04
N GLU A 143 3.59 0.28 -0.11
CA GLU A 143 2.24 0.67 0.29
C GLU A 143 2.19 1.08 1.76
N LYS A 144 2.83 0.31 2.65
CA LYS A 144 2.92 0.65 4.08
C LYS A 144 3.65 1.97 4.30
N TYR A 145 4.70 2.22 3.53
CA TYR A 145 5.48 3.45 3.60
C TYR A 145 4.65 4.67 3.14
N LEU A 146 3.97 4.57 1.99
CA LEU A 146 3.05 5.59 1.49
C LEU A 146 1.89 5.86 2.47
N LEU A 147 1.31 4.81 3.05
CA LEU A 147 0.27 4.92 4.08
C LEU A 147 0.77 5.63 5.35
N ARG A 148 2.05 5.48 5.72
CA ARG A 148 2.68 6.22 6.82
C ARG A 148 2.94 7.68 6.50
N ALA A 149 3.23 7.98 5.24
CA ALA A 149 3.37 9.35 4.76
C ALA A 149 2.05 10.15 4.82
N GLY A 150 0.91 9.51 5.12
CA GLY A 150 -0.38 10.17 5.27
C GLY A 150 -1.27 10.10 4.03
N VAL A 151 -0.99 9.14 3.14
CA VAL A 151 -1.89 8.75 2.05
C VAL A 151 -3.14 8.06 2.63
N ASN A 152 -4.31 8.49 2.16
CA ASN A 152 -5.59 7.95 2.59
C ASN A 152 -5.88 6.60 1.92
N LEU A 153 -5.69 6.56 0.60
CA LEU A 153 -6.03 5.42 -0.24
C LEU A 153 -4.95 5.19 -1.30
N ILE A 154 -4.58 3.93 -1.49
CA ILE A 154 -3.79 3.47 -2.63
C ILE A 154 -4.74 2.65 -3.49
N ALA A 155 -4.88 3.03 -4.76
CA ALA A 155 -5.73 2.34 -5.73
C ALA A 155 -4.85 1.49 -6.65
N PRO A 156 -4.85 0.14 -6.49
CA PRO A 156 -4.01 -0.76 -7.26
C PRO A 156 -4.30 -0.73 -8.76
N VAL A 157 -3.30 -1.06 -9.58
CA VAL A 157 -3.42 -1.01 -11.06
C VAL A 157 -4.61 -1.81 -11.61
N GLN A 158 -5.02 -2.88 -10.92
CA GLN A 158 -6.11 -3.76 -11.36
C GLN A 158 -7.51 -3.14 -11.21
N VAL A 159 -7.66 -2.07 -10.43
CA VAL A 159 -8.97 -1.39 -10.27
C VAL A 159 -9.32 -0.62 -11.55
N PRO A 160 -10.43 -0.90 -12.24
CA PRO A 160 -10.79 -0.16 -13.46
C PRO A 160 -11.14 1.31 -13.19
N SER A 161 -10.94 2.21 -14.17
CA SER A 161 -11.15 3.66 -14.00
C SER A 161 -12.52 4.04 -13.43
N MET A 162 -13.62 3.40 -13.87
CA MET A 162 -14.95 3.70 -13.32
C MET A 162 -15.05 3.34 -11.83
N ARG A 163 -14.48 2.20 -11.42
CA ARG A 163 -14.47 1.78 -10.01
C ARG A 163 -13.55 2.65 -9.18
N PHE A 164 -12.44 3.10 -9.77
CA PHE A 164 -11.56 4.08 -9.13
C PHE A 164 -12.31 5.39 -8.86
N MET A 165 -13.09 5.90 -9.81
CA MET A 165 -13.91 7.10 -9.57
C MET A 165 -14.92 6.93 -8.43
N THR A 166 -15.55 5.75 -8.31
CA THR A 166 -16.40 5.45 -7.14
C THR A 166 -15.61 5.47 -5.82
N GLN A 167 -14.34 5.05 -5.82
CA GLN A 167 -13.48 5.17 -4.63
C GLN A 167 -13.13 6.64 -4.31
N VAL A 168 -12.93 7.47 -5.34
CA VAL A 168 -12.72 8.92 -5.17
C VAL A 168 -13.96 9.59 -4.55
N GLU A 169 -15.17 9.22 -4.98
CA GLU A 169 -16.42 9.71 -4.39
C GLU A 169 -16.57 9.24 -2.94
N ALA A 170 -16.28 7.96 -2.66
CA ALA A 170 -16.40 7.38 -1.32
C ALA A 170 -15.45 8.00 -0.29
N ILE A 171 -14.33 8.60 -0.73
CA ILE A 171 -13.35 9.22 0.18
C ILE A 171 -13.73 10.65 0.60
N GLN A 172 -14.70 11.27 -0.07
CA GLN A 172 -15.10 12.64 0.24
C GLN A 172 -15.64 12.74 1.66
N GLY A 173 -15.27 13.81 2.38
CA GLY A 173 -15.59 13.97 3.81
C GLY A 173 -14.77 13.09 4.77
N GLN A 174 -13.84 12.25 4.27
CA GLN A 174 -12.99 11.47 5.16
C GLN A 174 -11.90 12.33 5.81
N LEU A 175 -11.74 12.19 7.14
CA LEU A 175 -10.60 12.69 7.88
C LEU A 175 -9.54 11.61 8.04
N LEU A 176 -8.26 11.95 7.83
CA LEU A 176 -7.17 11.06 8.20
C LEU A 176 -7.00 11.08 9.73
N THR A 177 -7.30 9.95 10.37
CA THR A 177 -7.14 9.77 11.84
C THR A 177 -5.90 8.96 12.21
N ARG A 178 -5.23 8.35 11.22
CA ARG A 178 -3.99 7.60 11.43
C ARG A 178 -2.88 8.56 11.83
N ALA A 179 -2.12 8.21 12.86
CA ALA A 179 -0.90 8.94 13.22
C ALA A 179 0.13 8.84 12.09
N ILE A 180 0.75 9.98 11.78
CA ILE A 180 1.91 10.07 10.90
C ILE A 180 3.17 10.30 11.75
N PRO A 181 4.38 9.99 11.25
CA PRO A 181 5.62 10.30 11.95
C PRO A 181 5.75 11.79 12.30
N ASP A 182 6.36 12.11 13.44
CA ASP A 182 6.50 13.51 13.91
C ASP A 182 7.48 14.34 13.06
N THR A 183 8.44 13.68 12.39
CA THR A 183 9.46 14.32 11.56
C THR A 183 9.65 13.56 10.25
N LEU A 184 10.19 14.27 9.24
CA LEU A 184 10.53 13.66 7.97
C LEU A 184 11.58 12.55 8.13
N ASP A 185 12.58 12.75 9.00
CA ASP A 185 13.60 11.73 9.30
C ASP A 185 12.98 10.47 9.92
N ALA A 186 11.93 10.63 10.73
CA ALA A 186 11.21 9.50 11.29
C ALA A 186 10.41 8.75 10.22
N LEU A 187 9.89 9.44 9.20
CA LEU A 187 9.25 8.81 8.05
C LEU A 187 10.26 8.00 7.23
N VAL A 188 11.40 8.60 6.86
CA VAL A 188 12.41 7.96 6.00
C VAL A 188 12.94 6.65 6.59
N LYS A 189 12.94 6.48 7.92
CA LYS A 189 13.28 5.20 8.57
C LYS A 189 12.34 4.03 8.23
N TYR A 190 11.15 4.32 7.72
CA TYR A 190 10.20 3.31 7.24
C TYR A 190 10.33 3.01 5.75
N ASP A 191 11.23 3.69 5.04
CA ASP A 191 11.66 3.31 3.69
C ASP A 191 12.64 2.14 3.82
N LEU A 192 12.10 0.92 3.77
CA LEU A 192 12.85 -0.29 4.07
C LEU A 192 13.69 -0.70 2.86
N SER A 193 15.01 -0.68 3.02
CA SER A 193 15.94 -1.44 2.19
C SER A 193 16.52 -2.57 3.03
N PHE A 194 16.45 -3.79 2.52
CA PHE A 194 16.91 -4.95 3.26
C PHE A 194 18.36 -5.32 2.94
N GLY A 195 18.86 -4.92 1.76
CA GLY A 195 20.27 -4.99 1.41
C GLY A 195 20.81 -6.42 1.23
N SER A 196 19.93 -7.40 1.07
CA SER A 196 20.30 -8.79 0.79
C SER A 196 19.24 -9.43 -0.09
N LYS A 197 19.71 -10.27 -1.00
CA LYS A 197 18.89 -10.95 -2.01
C LYS A 197 19.52 -12.29 -2.35
N GLY A 198 18.68 -13.28 -2.60
CA GLY A 198 19.11 -14.56 -3.19
C GLY A 198 19.70 -15.51 -2.16
N TYR A 199 20.66 -16.33 -2.58
CA TYR A 199 21.21 -17.37 -1.72
C TYR A 199 22.17 -16.79 -0.68
N LEU A 200 21.92 -17.14 0.58
CA LEU A 200 22.81 -16.85 1.72
C LEU A 200 23.25 -18.15 2.39
N ARG A 201 24.49 -18.15 2.92
CA ARG A 201 24.97 -19.26 3.76
C ARG A 201 24.23 -19.28 5.09
N GLY A 202 24.18 -20.44 5.74
CA GLY A 202 23.34 -20.66 6.93
C GLY A 202 23.55 -19.64 8.04
N LYS A 203 24.81 -19.25 8.31
CA LYS A 203 25.15 -18.20 9.29
C LYS A 203 24.69 -16.80 8.88
N GLU A 204 24.84 -16.46 7.60
CA GLU A 204 24.44 -15.15 7.05
C GLU A 204 22.91 -15.03 7.00
N PHE A 205 22.25 -16.09 6.54
CA PHE A 205 20.80 -16.22 6.53
C PHE A 205 20.20 -16.09 7.93
N THR A 206 20.80 -16.75 8.94
CA THR A 206 20.36 -16.66 10.34
C THR A 206 20.50 -15.24 10.88
N ARG A 207 21.62 -14.56 10.61
CA ARG A 207 21.80 -13.16 11.01
C ARG A 207 20.74 -12.27 10.37
N TYR A 208 20.55 -12.44 9.06
CA TYR A 208 19.57 -11.69 8.30
C TYR A 208 18.13 -11.88 8.80
N CYS A 209 17.74 -13.11 9.14
CA CYS A 209 16.42 -13.38 9.73
C CYS A 209 16.22 -12.57 11.02
N ASN A 210 17.22 -12.54 11.92
CA ASN A 210 17.13 -11.76 13.16
C ASN A 210 17.02 -10.25 12.88
N ASP A 211 17.77 -9.74 11.92
CA ASP A 211 17.72 -8.33 11.52
C ASP A 211 16.33 -7.97 10.97
N VAL A 212 15.75 -8.82 10.12
CA VAL A 212 14.40 -8.64 9.56
C VAL A 212 13.34 -8.67 10.66
N ILE A 213 13.40 -9.61 11.62
CA ILE A 213 12.39 -9.66 12.68
C ILE A 213 12.48 -8.43 13.58
N SER A 214 13.69 -7.97 13.91
CA SER A 214 13.90 -6.75 14.68
C SER A 214 13.36 -5.50 13.96
N THR A 215 13.57 -5.43 12.64
CA THR A 215 13.09 -4.34 11.77
C THR A 215 11.57 -4.39 11.63
N SER A 216 10.98 -5.57 11.51
CA SER A 216 9.53 -5.78 11.43
C SER A 216 8.80 -5.29 12.69
N ALA A 217 9.36 -5.52 13.89
CA ALA A 217 8.77 -5.07 15.13
C ALA A 217 8.57 -3.54 15.18
N GLN A 218 9.51 -2.79 14.61
CA GLN A 218 9.44 -1.32 14.51
C GLN A 218 8.56 -0.88 13.33
N SER A 219 8.79 -1.49 12.17
CA SER A 219 8.19 -1.10 10.91
C SER A 219 6.81 -1.72 10.66
N LYS A 220 6.28 -2.57 11.53
CA LYS A 220 4.97 -3.26 11.36
C LYS A 220 4.73 -3.79 9.93
N VAL A 221 5.81 -4.20 9.26
CA VAL A 221 5.79 -4.87 7.95
C VAL A 221 5.95 -6.34 8.25
N ASN A 222 4.95 -7.13 7.85
CA ASN A 222 4.97 -8.57 8.01
C ASN A 222 6.06 -9.21 7.14
N PHE A 223 6.65 -10.28 7.65
CA PHE A 223 7.62 -11.14 7.00
C PHE A 223 7.18 -12.60 7.19
N ALA A 224 7.77 -13.52 6.44
CA ALA A 224 7.50 -14.95 6.60
C ALA A 224 8.74 -15.79 6.32
N LEU A 225 9.01 -16.77 7.17
CA LEU A 225 9.96 -17.83 6.90
C LEU A 225 9.20 -19.05 6.39
N VAL A 226 9.55 -19.53 5.21
CA VAL A 226 8.97 -20.72 4.59
C VAL A 226 10.01 -21.83 4.54
N LYS A 227 9.66 -22.99 5.07
CA LYS A 227 10.42 -24.23 4.95
C LYS A 227 9.79 -25.12 3.90
N LEU A 228 10.58 -25.50 2.91
CA LEU A 228 10.21 -26.40 1.81
C LEU A 228 10.99 -27.70 1.97
N ASN A 229 10.33 -28.77 2.40
CA ASN A 229 10.98 -30.07 2.57
C ASN A 229 11.15 -30.77 1.22
N LEU A 230 12.38 -31.18 0.93
CA LEU A 230 12.76 -31.84 -0.31
C LEU A 230 12.06 -33.20 -0.46
N LEU A 231 11.81 -33.59 -1.71
CA LEU A 231 11.39 -34.95 -2.05
C LEU A 231 12.53 -35.95 -1.78
N PRO A 232 12.23 -37.21 -1.40
CA PRO A 232 13.27 -38.23 -1.24
C PRO A 232 14.09 -38.42 -2.52
N GLY A 233 15.42 -38.29 -2.40
CA GLY A 233 16.35 -38.44 -3.53
C GLY A 233 16.62 -37.16 -4.33
N MET A 234 15.89 -36.07 -4.05
CA MET A 234 16.13 -34.76 -4.66
C MET A 234 17.17 -33.98 -3.86
N GLN A 235 18.14 -33.38 -4.54
CA GLN A 235 19.17 -32.59 -3.89
C GLN A 235 18.77 -31.11 -3.79
N ALA A 236 19.15 -30.46 -2.68
CA ALA A 236 18.86 -29.05 -2.46
C ALA A 236 19.39 -28.16 -3.60
N GLU A 237 20.54 -28.53 -4.17
CA GLU A 237 21.16 -27.82 -5.29
C GLU A 237 20.30 -27.86 -6.56
N GLU A 238 19.62 -28.98 -6.83
CA GLU A 238 18.73 -29.13 -8.00
C GLU A 238 17.50 -28.24 -7.87
N CYS A 239 16.90 -28.18 -6.68
CA CYS A 239 15.78 -27.28 -6.40
C CYS A 239 16.19 -25.80 -6.48
N LEU A 240 17.38 -25.46 -5.97
CA LEU A 240 17.89 -24.08 -6.02
C LEU A 240 18.14 -23.59 -7.45
N ARG A 241 18.51 -24.47 -8.39
CA ARG A 241 18.64 -24.10 -9.81
C ARG A 241 17.33 -23.62 -10.43
N LEU A 242 16.20 -24.08 -9.88
CA LEU A 242 14.85 -23.71 -10.31
C LEU A 242 14.28 -22.52 -9.53
N CYS A 243 15.04 -21.98 -8.56
CA CYS A 243 14.64 -20.88 -7.70
C CYS A 243 15.32 -19.59 -8.16
N HIS A 244 14.55 -18.58 -8.55
CA HIS A 244 15.02 -17.30 -9.06
C HIS A 244 14.51 -16.16 -8.18
N ILE A 245 15.37 -15.68 -7.28
CA ILE A 245 15.01 -14.57 -6.40
C ILE A 245 15.37 -13.23 -7.04
N LYS A 246 14.33 -12.43 -7.29
CA LYS A 246 14.40 -11.13 -7.98
C LYS A 246 14.48 -9.93 -7.04
N ARG A 247 13.88 -10.04 -5.85
CA ARG A 247 13.57 -8.90 -4.99
C ARG A 247 14.59 -8.73 -3.87
N ASP A 248 15.02 -7.49 -3.63
CA ASP A 248 15.68 -7.13 -2.36
C ASP A 248 14.74 -7.46 -1.20
N GLY A 249 15.27 -8.09 -0.15
CA GLY A 249 14.46 -8.60 0.95
C GLY A 249 14.26 -10.11 0.93
N ASP A 250 14.23 -10.72 -0.25
CA ASP A 250 13.93 -12.13 -0.37
C ASP A 250 15.25 -12.91 -0.39
N VAL A 251 15.40 -13.88 0.50
CA VAL A 251 16.62 -14.69 0.61
C VAL A 251 16.29 -16.15 0.78
N VAL A 252 17.20 -17.02 0.34
CA VAL A 252 17.08 -18.47 0.46
C VAL A 252 18.35 -19.08 1.02
N THR A 253 18.21 -20.16 1.76
CA THR A 253 19.31 -21.03 2.17
C THR A 253 18.91 -22.50 2.06
N ALA A 254 19.90 -23.39 2.10
CA ALA A 254 19.70 -24.82 1.89
C ALA A 254 20.28 -25.66 3.03
N THR A 255 19.56 -26.74 3.34
CA THR A 255 20.00 -27.82 4.21
C THR A 255 19.91 -29.15 3.46
N GLN A 256 20.32 -30.27 4.07
CA GLN A 256 20.25 -31.58 3.41
C GLN A 256 18.82 -32.01 3.09
N LYS A 257 17.83 -31.51 3.83
CA LYS A 257 16.45 -31.98 3.75
C LYS A 257 15.44 -30.91 3.36
N ALA A 258 15.83 -29.64 3.35
CA ALA A 258 14.91 -28.54 3.09
C ALA A 258 15.59 -27.30 2.52
N LEU A 259 14.82 -26.52 1.75
CA LEU A 259 15.12 -25.11 1.50
C LEU A 259 14.37 -24.24 2.50
N TYR A 260 15.00 -23.14 2.90
CA TYR A 260 14.39 -22.13 3.74
C TYR A 260 14.41 -20.79 3.00
N ILE A 261 13.26 -20.16 2.88
CA ILE A 261 13.08 -18.88 2.19
C ILE A 261 12.52 -17.88 3.17
N LEU A 262 13.18 -16.74 3.30
CA LEU A 262 12.65 -15.61 4.06
C LEU A 262 12.15 -14.55 3.08
N PHE A 263 10.87 -14.20 3.20
CA PHE A 263 10.30 -13.03 2.55
C PHE A 263 10.25 -11.88 3.55
N SER A 264 11.07 -10.85 3.37
CA SER A 264 11.19 -9.75 4.35
C SER A 264 10.01 -8.78 4.36
N ALA A 265 9.20 -8.77 3.30
CA ALA A 265 7.99 -7.94 3.20
C ALA A 265 6.88 -8.66 2.42
N VAL A 266 6.05 -9.44 3.11
CA VAL A 266 4.97 -10.23 2.49
C VAL A 266 3.70 -10.23 3.35
N ARG A 267 2.54 -10.24 2.71
CA ARG A 267 1.26 -10.48 3.40
C ARG A 267 1.05 -11.98 3.55
N HIS A 268 0.42 -12.41 4.64
CA HIS A 268 0.10 -13.83 4.89
C HIS A 268 -0.54 -14.52 3.68
N ASN A 269 -1.56 -13.88 3.08
CA ASN A 269 -2.30 -14.42 1.95
C ASN A 269 -1.51 -14.43 0.62
N ASP A 270 -0.39 -13.73 0.55
CA ASP A 270 0.41 -13.57 -0.67
C ASP A 270 1.64 -14.52 -0.69
N ILE A 271 1.85 -15.32 0.37
CA ILE A 271 3.03 -16.20 0.49
C ILE A 271 3.06 -17.25 -0.63
N ASP A 272 1.94 -17.92 -0.91
CA ASP A 272 1.88 -18.92 -1.99
C ASP A 272 2.11 -18.28 -3.36
N VAL A 273 1.62 -17.06 -3.57
CA VAL A 273 1.87 -16.28 -4.79
C VAL A 273 3.34 -15.93 -4.90
N ALA A 274 3.97 -15.49 -3.81
CA ALA A 274 5.40 -15.16 -3.77
C ALA A 274 6.26 -16.39 -4.10
N LEU A 275 5.95 -17.55 -3.51
CA LEU A 275 6.63 -18.82 -3.79
C LEU A 275 6.52 -19.22 -5.27
N ASN A 276 5.32 -19.17 -5.84
CA ASN A 276 5.12 -19.53 -7.25
C ASN A 276 5.81 -18.55 -8.22
N ASN A 277 6.11 -17.32 -7.79
CA ASN A 277 6.81 -16.34 -8.62
C ASN A 277 8.34 -16.54 -8.62
N ILE A 278 8.89 -17.20 -7.61
CA ILE A 278 10.33 -17.44 -7.50
C ILE A 278 10.73 -18.85 -7.96
N PHE A 279 9.80 -19.77 -8.21
CA PHE A 279 10.12 -21.09 -8.77
C PHE A 279 9.61 -21.24 -10.20
N GLU A 280 10.39 -21.92 -11.05
CA GLU A 280 9.99 -22.21 -12.44
C GLU A 280 8.81 -23.18 -12.53
N PHE A 281 8.67 -24.07 -11.54
CA PHE A 281 7.61 -25.09 -11.47
C PHE A 281 6.78 -24.91 -10.20
N PRO A 282 5.51 -25.39 -10.20
CA PRO A 282 4.69 -25.38 -9.00
C PRO A 282 5.38 -26.06 -7.82
N ILE A 283 5.36 -25.40 -6.65
CA ILE A 283 6.04 -25.87 -5.43
C ILE A 283 5.68 -27.31 -5.06
N ARG A 284 4.40 -27.67 -5.25
CA ARG A 284 3.86 -29.02 -4.98
C ARG A 284 4.52 -30.13 -5.80
N ASP A 285 5.13 -29.80 -6.93
CA ASP A 285 5.79 -30.78 -7.81
C ASP A 285 7.28 -30.95 -7.43
N LEU A 286 7.84 -29.99 -6.70
CA LEU A 286 9.25 -29.94 -6.29
C LEU A 286 9.47 -30.37 -4.82
N PHE A 287 8.47 -30.17 -3.96
CA PHE A 287 8.61 -30.33 -2.51
C PHE A 287 7.50 -31.20 -1.93
N HIS A 288 7.85 -32.04 -0.95
CA HIS A 288 6.90 -32.92 -0.28
C HIS A 288 5.96 -32.16 0.67
N SER A 289 6.47 -31.11 1.34
CA SER A 289 5.68 -30.30 2.25
C SER A 289 6.23 -28.89 2.39
N THR A 290 5.32 -27.95 2.61
CA THR A 290 5.59 -26.53 2.85
C THR A 290 5.08 -26.16 4.24
N ARG A 291 5.90 -25.44 5.01
CA ARG A 291 5.51 -24.91 6.31
C ARG A 291 5.94 -23.46 6.45
N THR A 292 5.03 -22.61 6.89
CA THR A 292 5.25 -21.18 7.11
C THR A 292 5.39 -20.90 8.60
N PHE A 293 6.31 -20.02 8.95
CA PHE A 293 6.57 -19.54 10.30
C PHE A 293 6.57 -18.01 10.30
N GLU A 294 5.85 -17.43 11.25
CA GLU A 294 5.64 -15.98 11.34
C GLU A 294 5.96 -15.41 12.72
N THR A 295 6.20 -16.27 13.71
CA THR A 295 6.55 -15.87 15.06
C THR A 295 8.06 -15.98 15.28
N GLN A 296 8.62 -15.04 16.05
CA GLN A 296 10.03 -15.07 16.46
C GLN A 296 10.41 -16.43 17.07
N TYR A 297 9.57 -16.96 17.96
CA TYR A 297 9.85 -18.20 18.68
C TYR A 297 9.97 -19.43 17.76
N ASP A 298 9.05 -19.56 16.80
CA ASP A 298 9.08 -20.68 15.86
C ASP A 298 10.28 -20.56 14.91
N ILE A 299 10.58 -19.34 14.47
CA ILE A 299 11.71 -19.06 13.59
C ILE A 299 13.03 -19.36 14.28
N ASP A 300 13.24 -18.88 15.51
CA ASP A 300 14.45 -19.16 16.31
C ASP A 300 14.70 -20.66 16.51
N SER A 301 13.62 -21.45 16.55
CA SER A 301 13.71 -22.90 16.65
C SER A 301 14.19 -23.51 15.33
N GLU A 302 13.68 -23.05 14.19
CA GLU A 302 14.09 -23.51 12.86
C GLU A 302 15.52 -23.08 12.48
N LEU A 303 15.94 -21.86 12.85
CA LEU A 303 17.28 -21.33 12.56
C LEU A 303 18.41 -22.21 13.14
N LYS A 304 18.17 -22.89 14.27
CA LYS A 304 19.13 -23.84 14.86
C LYS A 304 19.39 -25.05 13.95
N TYR A 305 18.38 -25.53 13.24
CA TYR A 305 18.53 -26.65 12.30
C TYR A 305 19.30 -26.23 11.05
N ILE A 306 19.11 -24.99 10.58
CA ILE A 306 19.83 -24.46 9.41
C ILE A 306 21.35 -24.47 9.67
N ILE A 307 21.78 -24.07 10.86
CA ILE A 307 23.22 -24.06 11.22
C ILE A 307 23.77 -25.49 11.37
N GLY A 308 22.96 -26.42 11.89
CA GLY A 308 23.38 -27.80 12.15
C GLY A 308 23.43 -28.69 10.91
N ASP A 309 22.66 -28.38 9.87
CA ASP A 309 22.46 -29.22 8.67
C ASP A 309 22.77 -28.47 7.36
N GLU A 310 23.66 -27.48 7.42
CA GLU A 310 24.07 -26.67 6.27
C GLU A 310 24.69 -27.53 5.16
N VAL A 311 24.29 -27.28 3.92
CA VAL A 311 24.85 -27.94 2.73
C VAL A 311 25.73 -26.98 1.95
N LEU A 312 26.85 -27.50 1.43
CA LEU A 312 27.70 -26.76 0.50
C LEU A 312 27.03 -26.73 -0.87
N ILE A 313 26.61 -25.53 -1.28
CA ILE A 313 26.07 -25.24 -2.61
C ILE A 313 27.18 -24.66 -3.48
N SER A 314 27.23 -25.08 -4.74
CA SER A 314 28.20 -24.57 -5.71
C SER A 314 28.04 -23.06 -5.94
N ASN A 315 29.15 -22.39 -6.27
CA ASN A 315 29.11 -20.95 -6.57
C ASN A 315 28.23 -20.63 -7.78
N GLU A 316 28.16 -21.54 -8.75
CA GLU A 316 27.28 -21.43 -9.92
C GLU A 316 25.81 -21.34 -9.50
N VAL A 317 25.35 -22.26 -8.64
CA VAL A 317 23.95 -22.28 -8.19
C VAL A 317 23.64 -21.13 -7.25
N THR A 318 24.59 -20.73 -6.40
CA THR A 318 24.47 -19.51 -5.58
C THR A 318 24.20 -18.28 -6.46
N SER A 319 24.89 -18.16 -7.60
CA SER A 319 24.72 -17.07 -8.54
C SER A 319 23.43 -17.15 -9.36
N LEU A 320 22.95 -18.36 -9.69
CA LEU A 320 21.67 -18.57 -10.36
C LEU A 320 20.50 -18.20 -9.45
N ALA A 321 20.53 -18.65 -8.20
CA ALA A 321 19.50 -18.36 -7.21
C ALA A 321 19.45 -16.87 -6.82
N THR A 322 20.53 -16.14 -7.12
CA THR A 322 20.68 -14.71 -6.88
C THR A 322 20.68 -13.98 -8.22
N GLU A 323 19.50 -13.69 -8.75
CA GLU A 323 19.41 -13.08 -10.08
C GLU A 323 20.14 -11.71 -10.09
N THR A 324 21.22 -11.60 -10.85
CA THR A 324 22.03 -10.38 -10.97
C THR A 324 21.48 -9.41 -12.01
N GLN A 325 20.53 -9.86 -12.85
CA GLN A 325 19.88 -9.01 -13.85
C GLN A 325 18.54 -8.49 -13.34
N ILE A 326 18.43 -7.17 -13.19
CA ILE A 326 17.17 -6.47 -12.87
C ILE A 326 16.29 -6.34 -14.13
N PHE A 327 16.85 -6.61 -15.32
CA PHE A 327 16.11 -6.66 -16.58
C PHE A 327 16.75 -7.70 -17.51
N SER A 328 16.05 -8.79 -17.79
CA SER A 328 16.09 -9.29 -19.17
C SER A 328 15.16 -8.37 -19.96
N GLY A 329 15.72 -7.58 -20.86
CA GLY A 329 14.92 -6.99 -21.92
C GLY A 329 14.33 -8.14 -22.72
N HIS A 330 13.15 -8.61 -22.34
CA HIS A 330 12.20 -9.03 -23.36
C HIS A 330 11.83 -7.76 -24.12
N THR A 331 12.66 -7.43 -25.12
CA THR A 331 12.08 -6.98 -26.38
C THR A 331 11.02 -8.03 -26.69
N PRO A 332 9.72 -7.71 -26.73
CA PRO A 332 8.80 -8.65 -27.33
C PRO A 332 9.36 -8.87 -28.73
N THR A 333 9.89 -10.08 -28.98
CA THR A 333 9.95 -10.55 -30.35
C THR A 333 8.55 -10.36 -30.86
N THR A 334 8.41 -9.50 -31.86
CA THR A 334 7.22 -9.33 -32.65
C THR A 334 6.95 -10.66 -33.34
N THR A 335 6.55 -11.68 -32.59
CA THR A 335 5.77 -12.77 -33.14
C THR A 335 4.47 -12.12 -33.50
N GLU A 336 4.24 -11.94 -34.81
CA GLU A 336 2.95 -11.62 -35.37
C GLU A 336 1.91 -12.56 -34.74
N VAL A 337 1.23 -12.08 -33.71
CA VAL A 337 -0.01 -12.69 -33.25
C VAL A 337 -1.00 -12.37 -34.38
N PRO A 338 -1.48 -13.35 -35.15
CA PRO A 338 -2.49 -13.06 -36.15
C PRO A 338 -3.70 -12.59 -35.36
N ALA A 339 -4.12 -11.36 -35.62
CA ALA A 339 -5.27 -10.80 -34.95
C ALA A 339 -6.48 -11.71 -35.20
N LEU A 340 -6.95 -12.38 -34.15
CA LEU A 340 -8.24 -13.08 -34.14
C LEU A 340 -9.36 -12.05 -34.10
N TYR A 341 -9.47 -11.23 -35.16
CA TYR A 341 -10.70 -10.53 -35.47
C TYR A 341 -11.66 -11.55 -36.07
N ALA A 342 -12.87 -11.61 -35.51
CA ALA A 342 -13.99 -12.30 -36.13
C ALA A 342 -14.27 -11.66 -37.50
N VAL A 343 -13.77 -12.28 -38.56
CA VAL A 343 -14.11 -11.90 -39.94
C VAL A 343 -15.57 -12.29 -40.17
N LYS A 344 -16.44 -11.31 -40.47
CA LYS A 344 -17.79 -11.57 -40.99
C LYS A 344 -17.65 -12.34 -42.31
N LYS A 345 -17.77 -13.66 -42.27
CA LYS A 345 -17.93 -14.49 -43.46
C LYS A 345 -19.38 -14.39 -43.94
N PRO A 346 -19.65 -13.96 -45.18
CA PRO A 346 -20.97 -14.13 -45.77
C PRO A 346 -21.24 -15.62 -45.96
N ILE A 347 -22.36 -16.10 -45.43
CA ILE A 347 -22.82 -17.48 -45.59
C ILE A 347 -23.33 -17.62 -47.03
N ALA A 348 -22.64 -18.41 -47.84
CA ALA A 348 -23.16 -18.80 -49.14
C ALA A 348 -24.28 -19.84 -48.93
N LEU A 349 -25.50 -19.47 -49.27
CA LEU A 349 -26.62 -20.40 -49.34
C LEU A 349 -26.35 -21.41 -50.46
N LYS A 350 -26.27 -22.68 -50.09
CA LYS A 350 -26.15 -23.79 -51.03
C LYS A 350 -27.53 -24.02 -51.66
N GLY A 351 -27.70 -23.59 -52.91
CA GLY A 351 -28.84 -23.95 -53.74
C GLY A 351 -29.61 -22.75 -54.32
N SER A 352 -29.18 -22.31 -55.49
CA SER A 352 -30.05 -21.68 -56.50
C SER A 352 -29.31 -21.69 -57.84
N LEU A 353 -29.66 -22.73 -58.60
CA LEU A 353 -29.57 -22.99 -60.05
C LEU A 353 -28.54 -22.22 -60.89
#